data_AF-A0A838T2Z0-F1
#
_entry.id   AF-A0A838T2Z0-F1
#
_cell.length_a   1.000
_cell.length_b   1.000
_cell.length_c   1.000
_cell.angle_alpha   90.00
_cell.angle_beta   90.00
_cell.angle_gamma   90.00
#
_symmetry.space_group_name_H-M   'P 1'
#
loop_
_entity.id
_entity.type
_entity.pdbx_description
1 polymer ?
#
loop_
_entity_poly.entity_id
_entity_poly.type
_entity_poly.pdbx_seq_one_letter_code
_entity_poly.pdbx_strand_id
1 'polypeptide(L)'
;MAQLTWPYIHTLINHFPVVLSGMGTIGALVALVRKKRGAWLYTMATMTAAGLVVGPVYLAGDKADEALKDPWYIAPGVIDAHDAAANWALAIILITGAVCAYSWWRALRYRDEPIPRFIRTAVVISTLFSFAAVTRTAYLGGQIIHEAPVLSLPSAPTGVTVTGHSPQ
;
A
#
# COMPACT_ATOMS: atom_id res chain seq x y z
N MET A 1 -7.06 -19.38 -19.80
CA MET A 1 -5.81 -18.64 -19.55
C MET A 1 -6.17 -17.38 -18.78
N ALA A 2 -5.59 -17.15 -17.60
CA ALA A 2 -5.86 -15.91 -16.86
C ALA A 2 -5.39 -14.72 -17.70
N GLN A 3 -6.30 -13.82 -18.08
CA GLN A 3 -5.92 -12.59 -18.76
C GLN A 3 -5.32 -11.63 -17.72
N LEU A 4 -4.14 -11.08 -17.99
CA LEU A 4 -3.55 -10.01 -17.19
C LEU A 4 -4.34 -8.71 -17.44
N THR A 5 -5.42 -8.50 -16.67
CA THR A 5 -6.18 -7.25 -16.68
C THR A 5 -5.58 -6.26 -15.68
N TRP A 6 -5.82 -4.96 -15.87
CA TRP A 6 -5.33 -3.93 -14.95
C TRP A 6 -5.83 -4.11 -13.51
N PRO A 7 -7.11 -4.42 -13.24
CA PRO A 7 -7.57 -4.75 -11.89
C PRO A 7 -6.82 -5.95 -11.27
N TYR A 8 -6.51 -6.97 -12.08
CA TYR A 8 -5.73 -8.13 -11.61
C TYR A 8 -4.28 -7.72 -11.29
N ILE A 9 -3.63 -6.94 -12.15
CA ILE A 9 -2.28 -6.45 -11.90
C ILE A 9 -2.24 -5.60 -10.64
N HIS A 10 -3.15 -4.64 -10.50
CA HIS A 10 -3.20 -3.76 -9.33
C HIS A 10 -3.37 -4.57 -8.03
N THR A 11 -4.33 -5.49 -7.99
CA THR A 11 -4.55 -6.34 -6.79
C THR A 11 -3.38 -7.28 -6.50
N LEU A 12 -2.67 -7.74 -7.53
CA LEU A 12 -1.45 -8.54 -7.36
C LEU A 12 -0.33 -7.76 -6.67
N ILE A 13 -0.15 -6.47 -7.03
CA ILE A 13 1.00 -5.69 -6.57
C ILE A 13 0.68 -4.71 -5.42
N ASN A 14 -0.59 -4.39 -5.15
CA ASN A 14 -0.97 -3.41 -4.14
C ASN A 14 -0.63 -3.83 -2.70
N HIS A 15 -0.39 -5.12 -2.46
CA HIS A 15 0.03 -5.65 -1.17
C HIS A 15 1.47 -5.25 -0.81
N PHE A 16 2.34 -4.99 -1.80
CA PHE A 16 3.74 -4.66 -1.53
C PHE A 16 3.90 -3.37 -0.70
N PRO A 17 3.28 -2.22 -1.07
CA PRO A 17 3.32 -1.03 -0.22
C PRO A 17 2.79 -1.27 1.20
N VAL A 18 1.72 -2.06 1.37
CA VAL A 18 1.14 -2.36 2.69
C VAL A 18 2.12 -3.15 3.55
N VAL A 19 2.68 -4.24 3.01
CA VAL A 19 3.62 -5.10 3.74
C VAL A 19 4.93 -4.35 4.04
N LEU A 20 5.50 -3.65 3.05
CA LEU A 20 6.74 -2.91 3.24
C LEU A 20 6.57 -1.76 4.23
N SER A 21 5.46 -1.01 4.16
CA SER A 21 5.20 0.07 5.12
C SER A 21 4.99 -0.46 6.55
N GLY A 22 4.31 -1.61 6.71
CA GLY A 22 4.19 -2.29 8.00
C GLY A 22 5.54 -2.78 8.54
N MET A 23 6.31 -3.50 7.71
CA MET A 23 7.63 -4.04 8.07
C MET A 23 8.63 -2.94 8.43
N GLY A 24 8.70 -1.85 7.66
CA GLY A 24 9.59 -0.74 7.98
C GLY A 24 9.13 0.01 9.23
N THR A 25 7.83 0.12 9.50
CA THR A 25 7.32 0.72 10.74
C THR A 25 7.69 -0.11 11.96
N ILE A 26 7.48 -1.43 11.91
CA ILE A 26 7.95 -2.36 12.94
C ILE A 26 9.47 -2.27 13.11
N GLY A 27 10.20 -2.21 11.99
CA GLY A 27 11.65 -1.99 11.98
C GLY A 27 12.06 -0.73 12.74
N ALA A 28 11.36 0.38 12.53
CA ALA A 28 11.62 1.66 13.19
C ALA A 28 11.41 1.55 14.71
N LEU A 29 10.31 0.91 15.13
CA LEU A 29 10.02 0.65 16.55
C LEU A 29 11.09 -0.23 17.20
N VAL A 30 11.50 -1.31 16.51
CA VAL A 30 12.59 -2.18 16.97
C VAL A 30 13.91 -1.40 17.04
N ALA A 31 14.19 -0.52 16.09
CA ALA A 31 15.39 0.31 16.06
C ALA A 31 15.45 1.32 17.22
N LEU A 32 14.30 1.84 17.65
CA LEU A 32 14.18 2.69 18.85
C LEU A 32 14.52 1.92 20.14
N VAL A 33 13.98 0.71 20.30
CA VAL A 33 14.17 -0.11 21.50
C VAL A 33 15.58 -0.71 21.56
N ARG A 34 16.02 -1.35 20.46
CA ARG A 34 17.28 -2.10 20.41
C ARG A 34 18.49 -1.19 20.19
N LYS A 35 18.28 0.03 19.67
CA LYS A 35 19.34 1.02 19.38
C LYS A 35 20.48 0.46 18.52
N LYS A 36 20.23 -0.60 17.75
CA LYS A 36 21.20 -1.24 16.85
C LYS A 36 21.18 -0.58 15.49
N ARG A 37 22.36 -0.29 14.93
CA ARG A 37 22.51 0.31 13.59
C ARG A 37 21.83 -0.52 12.50
N GLY A 38 21.91 -1.85 12.58
CA GLY A 38 21.28 -2.75 11.61
C GLY A 38 19.76 -2.57 11.49
N ALA A 39 19.06 -2.37 12.61
CA ALA A 39 17.61 -2.15 12.61
C ALA A 39 17.23 -0.81 11.92
N TRP A 40 18.06 0.23 12.09
CA TRP A 40 17.90 1.49 11.38
C TRP A 40 18.12 1.33 9.87
N LEU A 41 19.18 0.64 9.46
CA LEU A 41 19.47 0.39 8.05
C LEU A 41 18.36 -0.43 7.38
N TYR A 42 17.87 -1.46 8.05
CA TYR A 42 16.73 -2.26 7.59
C TYR A 42 15.50 -1.37 7.38
N THR A 43 15.11 -0.59 8.39
CA THR A 43 13.97 0.34 8.31
C THR A 43 14.07 1.27 7.10
N MET A 44 15.21 1.94 6.94
CA MET A 44 15.41 2.91 5.87
C MET A 44 15.42 2.25 4.49
N ALA A 45 16.05 1.09 4.35
CA ALA A 45 16.06 0.32 3.11
C ALA A 45 14.64 -0.15 2.73
N THR A 46 13.90 -0.73 3.68
CA THR A 46 12.52 -1.21 3.47
C THR A 46 11.59 -0.07 3.05
N MET A 47 11.67 1.09 3.70
CA MET A 47 10.86 2.26 3.35
C MET A 47 11.25 2.88 2.01
N THR A 48 12.54 2.87 1.68
CA THR A 48 13.01 3.28 0.35
C THR A 48 12.39 2.39 -0.73
N ALA A 49 12.42 1.07 -0.53
CA ALA A 49 11.78 0.12 -1.44
C ALA A 49 10.26 0.35 -1.53
N ALA A 50 9.59 0.63 -0.41
CA ALA A 50 8.16 0.94 -0.38
C ALA A 50 7.83 2.18 -1.24
N GLY A 51 8.63 3.24 -1.13
CA GLY A 51 8.51 4.45 -1.93
C GLY A 51 8.76 4.22 -3.43
N LEU A 52 9.65 3.29 -3.80
CA LEU A 52 9.88 2.94 -5.20
C LEU A 52 8.72 2.12 -5.79
N VAL A 53 8.14 1.21 -5.01
CA VAL A 53 7.09 0.29 -5.48
C VAL A 53 5.72 0.97 -5.53
N VAL A 54 5.46 2.01 -4.74
CA VAL A 54 4.13 2.67 -4.76
C VAL A 54 3.78 3.27 -6.12
N GLY A 55 4.76 3.75 -6.89
CA GLY A 55 4.51 4.39 -8.18
C GLY A 55 3.84 3.44 -9.18
N PRO A 56 4.45 2.29 -9.49
CA PRO A 56 3.82 1.26 -10.32
C PRO A 56 2.45 0.79 -9.81
N VAL A 57 2.27 0.67 -8.49
CA VAL A 57 0.99 0.25 -7.88
C VAL A 57 -0.10 1.27 -8.15
N TYR A 58 0.19 2.56 -7.95
CA TYR A 58 -0.73 3.65 -8.18
C TYR A 58 -1.13 3.74 -9.65
N LEU A 59 -0.17 3.67 -10.57
CA LEU A 59 -0.45 3.67 -12.02
C LEU A 59 -1.31 2.47 -12.45
N ALA A 60 -1.06 1.28 -11.88
CA ALA A 60 -1.91 0.12 -12.13
C ALA A 60 -3.34 0.32 -11.59
N GLY A 61 -3.50 1.08 -10.50
CA GLY A 61 -4.80 1.41 -9.92
C GLY A 61 -5.62 2.35 -10.80
N ASP A 62 -4.98 3.41 -11.30
CA ASP A 62 -5.58 4.34 -12.28
C ASP A 62 -6.08 3.60 -13.53
N LYS A 63 -5.27 2.67 -14.07
CA LYS A 63 -5.70 1.81 -15.18
C LYS A 63 -6.77 0.78 -14.83
N ALA A 64 -6.85 0.37 -13.57
CA ALA A 64 -7.91 -0.51 -13.11
C ALA A 64 -9.25 0.25 -13.03
N ASP A 65 -9.23 1.49 -12.57
CA ASP A 65 -10.41 2.36 -12.52
C ASP A 65 -10.96 2.63 -13.94
N GLU A 66 -10.10 3.09 -14.87
CA GLU A 66 -10.44 3.29 -16.28
C GLU A 66 -11.05 2.03 -16.93
N ALA A 67 -10.62 0.84 -16.52
CA ALA A 67 -11.09 -0.44 -17.05
C ALA A 67 -12.44 -0.88 -16.46
N LEU A 68 -12.76 -0.48 -15.23
CA LEU A 68 -14.00 -0.86 -14.54
C LEU A 68 -15.18 0.04 -14.93
N LYS A 69 -14.94 1.34 -15.17
CA LYS A 69 -15.96 2.33 -15.61
C LYS A 69 -17.28 2.28 -14.82
N ASP A 70 -17.22 2.49 -13.50
CA ASP A 70 -18.38 2.52 -12.61
C ASP A 70 -19.37 1.36 -12.83
N PRO A 71 -18.92 0.11 -12.62
CA PRO A 71 -19.77 -1.03 -12.90
C PRO A 71 -20.93 -1.09 -11.91
N TRP A 72 -22.10 -1.51 -12.39
CA TRP A 72 -23.37 -1.51 -11.65
C TRP A 72 -23.34 -2.24 -10.30
N TYR A 73 -22.39 -3.15 -10.10
CA TYR A 73 -22.27 -3.98 -8.90
C TYR A 73 -21.34 -3.37 -7.82
N ILE A 74 -20.73 -2.21 -8.07
CA ILE A 74 -19.91 -1.48 -7.10
C ILE A 74 -20.73 -0.32 -6.53
N ALA A 75 -20.62 -0.09 -5.22
CA ALA A 75 -21.32 1.02 -4.55
C ALA A 75 -20.77 2.39 -5.03
N PRO A 76 -21.63 3.37 -5.33
CA PRO A 76 -21.19 4.69 -5.76
C PRO A 76 -20.25 5.37 -4.76
N GLY A 77 -19.20 6.03 -5.26
CA GLY A 77 -18.26 6.82 -4.45
C GLY A 77 -17.22 6.01 -3.64
N VAL A 78 -17.31 4.68 -3.60
CA VAL A 78 -16.32 3.85 -2.89
C VAL A 78 -14.98 3.83 -3.62
N ILE A 79 -14.98 3.78 -4.95
CA ILE A 79 -13.77 3.90 -5.76
C ILE A 79 -13.14 5.28 -5.59
N ASP A 80 -13.94 6.35 -5.67
CA ASP A 80 -13.48 7.74 -5.45
C ASP A 80 -12.83 7.91 -4.07
N ALA A 81 -13.42 7.33 -3.03
CA ALA A 81 -12.87 7.38 -1.68
C ALA A 81 -11.51 6.66 -1.58
N HIS A 82 -11.38 5.50 -2.22
CA HIS A 82 -10.12 4.77 -2.33
C HIS A 82 -9.08 5.57 -3.12
N ASP A 83 -9.43 6.15 -4.26
CA ASP A 83 -8.51 6.92 -5.09
C ASP A 83 -8.03 8.20 -4.38
N ALA A 84 -8.94 8.94 -3.76
CA ALA A 84 -8.58 10.10 -2.93
C ALA A 84 -7.61 9.72 -1.80
N ALA A 85 -7.81 8.55 -1.17
CA ALA A 85 -6.88 8.04 -0.18
C ALA A 85 -5.53 7.62 -0.79
N ALA A 86 -5.55 6.97 -1.95
CA ALA A 86 -4.37 6.54 -2.67
C ALA A 86 -3.49 7.71 -3.09
N ASN A 87 -4.09 8.83 -3.51
CA ASN A 87 -3.40 10.08 -3.81
C ASN A 87 -2.61 10.61 -2.60
N TRP A 88 -3.24 10.67 -1.43
CA TRP A 88 -2.58 11.06 -0.19
C TRP A 88 -1.49 10.06 0.22
N ALA A 89 -1.78 8.76 0.15
CA ALA A 89 -0.82 7.73 0.50
C ALA A 89 0.40 7.74 -0.41
N LEU A 90 0.23 7.94 -1.71
CA LEU A 90 1.29 8.10 -2.70
C LEU A 90 2.23 9.25 -2.31
N ALA A 91 1.68 10.44 -2.05
CA ALA A 91 2.49 11.60 -1.67
C ALA A 91 3.27 11.34 -0.37
N ILE A 92 2.61 10.81 0.66
CA ILE A 92 3.21 10.57 1.97
C ILE A 92 4.32 9.51 1.89
N ILE A 93 4.08 8.39 1.20
CA ILE A 93 5.07 7.31 1.12
C ILE A 93 6.24 7.66 0.19
N LEU A 94 6.03 8.49 -0.85
CA LEU A 94 7.13 9.01 -1.67
C LEU A 94 8.05 9.92 -0.86
N ILE A 95 7.48 10.84 -0.07
CA ILE A 95 8.25 11.70 0.84
C ILE A 95 9.00 10.83 1.88
N THR A 96 8.32 9.84 2.46
CA THR A 96 8.90 8.90 3.42
C THR A 96 10.05 8.10 2.81
N GLY A 97 9.85 7.61 1.58
CA GLY A 97 10.86 6.90 0.80
C GLY A 97 12.08 7.78 0.53
N ALA A 98 11.90 9.04 0.14
CA ALA A 98 13.00 9.99 -0.07
C ALA A 98 13.78 10.29 1.21
N VAL A 99 13.08 10.55 2.33
CA VAL A 99 13.69 10.74 3.66
C VAL A 99 14.51 9.51 4.04
N CYS A 100 13.95 8.31 3.85
CA CYS A 100 14.61 7.06 4.17
C CYS A 100 15.79 6.77 3.23
N ALA A 101 15.68 7.06 1.94
CA ALA A 101 16.75 6.88 0.97
C ALA A 101 17.96 7.75 1.31
N TYR A 102 17.73 9.03 1.61
CA TYR A 102 18.78 9.95 2.06
C TYR A 102 19.41 9.47 3.37
N SER A 103 18.58 9.09 4.35
CA SER A 103 19.03 8.60 5.65
C SER A 103 19.87 7.33 5.51
N TRP A 104 19.45 6.42 4.62
CA TRP A 104 20.15 5.17 4.33
C TRP A 104 21.50 5.44 3.67
N TRP A 105 21.53 6.26 2.61
CA TRP A 105 22.75 6.68 1.94
C TRP A 105 23.75 7.31 2.93
N ARG A 106 23.29 8.26 3.77
CA ARG A 106 24.14 8.87 4.81
C ARG A 106 24.68 7.81 5.77
N ALA A 107 23.83 6.91 6.24
CA ALA A 107 24.24 5.85 7.16
C ALA A 107 25.18 4.81 6.50
N LEU A 108 25.15 4.65 5.18
CA LEU A 108 26.12 3.82 4.48
C LEU A 108 27.46 4.53 4.23
N ARG A 109 27.43 5.85 4.01
CA ARG A 109 28.60 6.69 3.76
C ARG A 109 29.41 6.98 5.03
N TYR A 110 28.74 7.31 6.13
CA TYR A 110 29.36 7.67 7.42
C TYR A 110 29.12 6.55 8.44
N ARG A 111 29.86 5.45 8.27
CA ARG A 111 29.65 4.21 9.06
C ARG A 111 30.04 4.35 10.52
N ASP A 112 31.09 5.11 10.80
CA ASP A 112 31.64 5.32 12.14
C ASP A 112 30.86 6.38 12.92
N GLU A 113 30.07 7.20 12.24
CA GLU A 113 29.22 8.20 12.88
C GLU A 113 27.89 7.63 13.35
N PRO A 114 27.40 8.04 14.53
CA PRO A 114 26.04 7.72 14.94
C PRO A 114 25.02 8.40 14.02
N ILE A 115 23.85 7.77 13.86
CA ILE A 115 22.74 8.40 13.14
C ILE A 115 22.20 9.56 14.01
N PRO A 116 22.17 10.81 13.48
CA PRO A 116 21.68 11.97 14.21
C PRO A 116 20.27 11.76 14.76
N ARG A 117 19.96 12.37 15.90
CA ARG A 117 18.64 12.26 16.54
C ARG A 117 17.53 12.77 15.62
N PHE A 118 17.74 13.92 14.96
CA PHE A 118 16.73 14.49 14.06
C PHE A 118 16.39 13.55 12.89
N ILE A 119 17.38 12.85 12.32
CA ILE A 119 17.15 11.85 11.25
C ILE A 119 16.33 10.67 11.77
N ARG A 120 16.69 10.15 12.95
CA ARG A 120 15.94 9.05 13.58
C ARG A 120 14.49 9.43 13.84
N THR A 121 14.27 10.65 14.36
CA THR A 121 12.93 11.20 14.59
C THR A 121 12.16 11.37 13.28
N ALA A 122 12.80 11.92 12.24
CA ALA A 122 12.19 12.10 10.92
C ALA A 122 11.76 10.75 10.31
N VAL A 123 12.64 9.73 10.36
CA VAL A 123 12.33 8.37 9.87
C VAL A 123 11.16 7.76 10.64
N VAL A 124 11.16 7.81 11.98
CA VAL A 124 10.09 7.22 12.79
C VAL A 124 8.74 7.89 12.52
N ILE A 125 8.72 9.22 12.46
CA ILE A 125 7.49 9.96 12.21
C ILE A 125 6.98 9.63 10.80
N SER A 126 7.84 9.72 9.79
CA SER A 126 7.43 9.48 8.41
C SER A 126 6.96 8.04 8.17
N THR A 127 7.61 7.03 8.76
CA THR A 127 7.15 5.63 8.63
C THR A 127 5.76 5.42 9.24
N LEU A 128 5.49 5.99 10.43
CA LEU A 128 4.18 5.90 11.08
C LEU A 128 3.08 6.55 10.25
N PHE A 129 3.31 7.77 9.74
CA PHE A 129 2.35 8.45 8.86
C PHE A 129 2.13 7.69 7.56
N SER A 130 3.20 7.17 6.95
CA SER A 130 3.11 6.38 5.74
C SER A 130 2.33 5.09 5.94
N PHE A 131 2.58 4.36 7.02
CA PHE A 131 1.84 3.14 7.33
C PHE A 131 0.35 3.44 7.55
N ALA A 132 0.03 4.47 8.34
CA ALA A 132 -1.36 4.87 8.55
C ALA A 132 -2.09 5.23 7.24
N ALA A 133 -1.45 6.00 6.36
CA ALA A 133 -2.02 6.40 5.08
C ALA A 133 -2.23 5.20 4.13
N VAL A 134 -1.24 4.31 4.04
CA VAL A 134 -1.33 3.10 3.21
C VAL A 134 -2.37 2.13 3.76
N THR A 135 -2.44 1.92 5.08
CA THR A 135 -3.47 1.09 5.70
C THR A 135 -4.86 1.65 5.47
N ARG A 136 -5.06 2.97 5.56
CA ARG A 136 -6.34 3.61 5.22
C ARG A 136 -6.73 3.35 3.77
N THR A 137 -5.78 3.47 2.84
CA THR A 137 -6.02 3.21 1.41
C THR A 137 -6.40 1.75 1.17
N ALA A 138 -5.69 0.81 1.81
CA ALA A 138 -5.99 -0.62 1.72
C ALA A 138 -7.37 -0.97 2.33
N TYR A 139 -7.74 -0.34 3.44
CA TYR A 139 -9.06 -0.49 4.06
C TYR A 139 -10.18 -0.08 3.11
N LEU A 140 -10.07 1.12 2.50
CA LEU A 140 -11.04 1.61 1.52
C LEU A 140 -11.04 0.75 0.24
N GLY A 141 -9.88 0.23 -0.17
CA GLY A 141 -9.79 -0.70 -1.30
C GLY A 141 -10.54 -2.01 -1.05
N GLY A 142 -10.54 -2.51 0.20
CA GLY A 142 -11.36 -3.66 0.60
C GLY A 142 -12.87 -3.39 0.52
N GLN A 143 -13.30 -2.16 0.80
CA GLN A 143 -14.72 -1.77 0.71
C GLN A 143 -15.27 -1.84 -0.72
N ILE A 144 -14.43 -1.69 -1.76
CA ILE A 144 -14.87 -1.82 -3.16
C ILE A 144 -15.60 -3.15 -3.40
N ILE A 145 -15.13 -4.24 -2.78
CA ILE A 145 -15.79 -5.55 -2.84
C ILE A 145 -16.77 -5.72 -1.69
N HIS A 146 -16.39 -5.38 -0.45
CA HIS A 146 -17.22 -5.67 0.72
C HIS A 146 -18.53 -4.87 0.79
N GLU A 147 -18.59 -3.70 0.16
CA GLU A 147 -19.81 -2.87 0.08
C GLU A 147 -20.56 -3.06 -1.26
N ALA A 148 -20.15 -4.01 -2.09
CA ALA A 148 -20.79 -4.30 -3.37
C ALA A 148 -22.27 -4.69 -3.16
N PRO A 149 -23.25 -3.96 -3.76
CA PRO A 149 -24.67 -4.23 -3.58
C PRO A 149 -25.08 -5.67 -3.93
N VAL A 150 -24.37 -6.30 -4.86
CA VAL A 150 -24.63 -7.70 -5.25
C VAL A 150 -24.43 -8.69 -4.10
N LEU A 151 -23.55 -8.40 -3.14
CA LEU A 151 -23.31 -9.25 -1.96
C LEU A 151 -24.43 -9.15 -0.92
N SER A 152 -25.29 -8.14 -1.02
CA SER A 152 -26.45 -7.96 -0.13
C SER A 152 -27.68 -8.75 -0.58
N LEU A 153 -27.64 -9.34 -1.78
CA LEU A 153 -28.77 -10.07 -2.35
C LEU A 153 -28.85 -11.49 -1.76
N PRO A 154 -30.02 -11.95 -1.26
CA PRO A 154 -30.20 -13.31 -0.74
C PRO A 154 -30.02 -14.41 -1.80
N SER A 155 -30.20 -14.06 -3.08
CA SER A 155 -30.12 -14.95 -4.23
C SER A 155 -29.53 -14.21 -5.43
N ALA A 156 -28.97 -14.97 -6.38
CA ALA A 156 -28.35 -14.40 -7.57
C ALA A 156 -29.36 -13.54 -8.37
N PRO A 157 -28.95 -12.38 -8.92
CA PRO A 157 -29.81 -11.55 -9.76
C PRO A 157 -30.39 -12.34 -10.92
N THR A 158 -31.65 -12.07 -11.25
CA THR A 158 -32.36 -12.68 -12.38
C THR A 158 -31.55 -12.45 -13.68
N GLY A 159 -31.23 -13.52 -14.40
CA GLY A 159 -30.44 -13.45 -15.65
C GLY A 159 -28.94 -13.70 -15.49
N VAL A 160 -28.41 -13.85 -14.27
CA VAL A 160 -27.04 -14.34 -14.05
C VAL A 160 -27.06 -15.87 -14.00
N THR A 161 -26.59 -16.53 -15.07
CA THR A 161 -26.41 -17.98 -15.07
C THR A 161 -25.24 -18.33 -14.16
N VAL A 162 -25.52 -18.85 -12.96
CA VAL A 162 -24.48 -19.45 -12.12
C VAL A 162 -24.07 -20.75 -12.81
N THR A 163 -22.98 -20.73 -13.57
CA THR A 163 -22.36 -21.96 -14.08
C THR A 163 -21.71 -22.67 -12.90
N GLY A 164 -22.52 -23.38 -12.11
CA GLY A 164 -22.02 -24.22 -11.03
C GLY A 164 -21.15 -25.32 -11.61
N HIS A 165 -19.89 -25.42 -11.18
CA HIS A 165 -19.25 -26.72 -11.13
C HIS A 165 -20.01 -27.55 -10.11
N SER A 166 -20.68 -28.60 -10.59
CA SER A 166 -21.26 -29.63 -9.73
C SER A 166 -20.17 -30.17 -8.80
N PRO A 167 -20.40 -30.25 -7.48
CA PRO A 167 -19.50 -31.00 -6.61
C PRO A 167 -19.52 -32.47 -7.06
N GLN A 168 -18.33 -33.00 -7.38
CA GLN A 168 -18.12 -34.45 -7.42
C GLN A 168 -17.86 -34.95 -6.01
#